data_AF-A0A919LES8-F1
#
_entry.id   AF-A0A919LES8-F1
#
_cell.length_a   1.000
_cell.length_b   1.000
_cell.length_c   1.000
_cell.angle_alpha   90.00
_cell.angle_beta   90.00
_cell.angle_gamma   90.00
#
_symmetry.space_group_name_H-M   'P 1'
#
loop_
_entity.id
_entity.type
_entity.pdbx_description
1 polymer ?
#
loop_
_entity_poly.entity_id
_entity_poly.type
_entity_poly.pdbx_seq_one_letter_code
_entity_poly.pdbx_strand_id
1 'polypeptide(L)'
;MSIPDDLLVDIAAMVESEQTNQMSLTVVVHGAVVTGRLAPESVWRQRVAEVLQDSDQLGPFADIFMGTAQGDPARAAAEPPSHLHFHVARILQGTLGIPETGGMYRIAVKDVSAWTVGDFSYSDK
;
A
#
# COMPACT_ATOMS: atom_id res chain seq x y z
N MET A 1 -15.07 8.06 14.71
CA MET A 1 -14.67 7.17 13.60
C MET A 1 -14.57 8.04 12.36
N SER A 2 -13.44 8.00 11.67
CA SER A 2 -13.29 8.65 10.37
C SER A 2 -14.06 7.83 9.33
N ILE A 3 -14.85 8.49 8.50
CA ILE A 3 -15.53 7.85 7.37
C ILE A 3 -14.51 7.78 6.23
N PRO A 4 -14.28 6.61 5.61
CA PRO A 4 -13.40 6.49 4.44
C PRO A 4 -13.83 7.49 3.35
N ASP A 5 -12.85 8.12 2.71
CA ASP A 5 -13.11 8.93 1.52
C ASP A 5 -13.52 8.02 0.36
N ASP A 6 -14.77 8.12 -0.10
CA ASP A 6 -15.33 7.27 -1.16
C ASP A 6 -14.52 7.38 -2.47
N LEU A 7 -13.99 8.57 -2.80
CA LEU A 7 -13.17 8.75 -3.99
C LEU A 7 -11.83 8.01 -3.87
N LEU A 8 -11.25 7.97 -2.67
CA LEU A 8 -10.03 7.21 -2.41
C LEU A 8 -10.28 5.69 -2.47
N VAL A 9 -11.45 5.24 -2.01
CA VAL A 9 -11.91 3.85 -2.16
C VAL A 9 -12.06 3.50 -3.63
N ASP A 10 -12.68 4.35 -4.44
CA ASP A 10 -12.86 4.12 -5.89
C ASP A 10 -11.52 4.05 -6.63
N ILE A 11 -10.55 4.91 -6.26
CA ILE A 11 -9.18 4.85 -6.82
C ILE A 11 -8.51 3.52 -6.46
N ALA A 12 -8.63 3.08 -5.21
CA ALA A 12 -8.09 1.79 -4.78
C ALA A 12 -8.75 0.63 -5.55
N ALA A 13 -10.07 0.69 -5.74
CA ALA A 13 -10.81 -0.33 -6.48
C ALA A 13 -10.37 -0.40 -7.94
N MET A 14 -10.11 0.75 -8.57
CA MET A 14 -9.58 0.82 -9.94
C MET A 14 -8.18 0.22 -10.05
N VAL A 15 -7.31 0.46 -9.05
CA VAL A 15 -5.97 -0.15 -9.01
C VAL A 15 -6.07 -1.67 -8.92
N GLU A 16 -6.97 -2.19 -8.09
CA GLU A 16 -7.24 -3.63 -7.99
C GLU A 16 -7.84 -4.20 -9.29
N SER A 17 -8.79 -3.52 -9.94
CA SER A 17 -9.42 -4.05 -11.17
C SER A 17 -8.48 -4.05 -12.36
N GLU A 18 -7.72 -2.97 -12.56
CA GLU A 18 -6.82 -2.80 -13.71
C GLU A 18 -5.48 -3.50 -13.51
N GLN A 19 -5.21 -4.05 -12.32
CA GLN A 19 -3.93 -4.67 -11.95
C GLN A 19 -2.73 -3.76 -12.26
N THR A 20 -2.87 -2.46 -12.04
CA THR A 20 -1.86 -1.44 -12.39
C THR A 20 -1.08 -0.96 -11.16
N ASN A 21 0.20 -0.65 -11.34
CA ASN A 21 1.05 -0.09 -10.28
C ASN A 21 1.63 1.29 -10.63
N GLN A 22 0.99 2.00 -11.58
CA GLN A 22 1.44 3.29 -12.09
C GLN A 22 0.93 4.49 -11.29
N MET A 23 -0.06 4.29 -10.43
CA MET A 23 -0.71 5.37 -9.68
C MET A 23 0.17 5.82 -8.51
N SER A 24 0.90 6.91 -8.69
CA SER A 24 1.59 7.58 -7.58
C SER A 24 0.58 8.33 -6.72
N LEU A 25 0.63 8.10 -5.42
CA LEU A 25 -0.26 8.70 -4.43
C LEU A 25 0.57 9.15 -3.23
N THR A 26 0.17 10.26 -2.63
CA THR A 26 0.68 10.73 -1.35
C THR A 26 -0.47 10.85 -0.37
N VAL A 27 -0.31 10.29 0.81
CA VAL A 27 -1.34 10.24 1.86
C VAL A 27 -0.81 10.81 3.16
N VAL A 28 -1.69 11.43 3.93
CA VAL A 28 -1.48 11.82 5.31
C VAL A 28 -2.22 10.84 6.20
N VAL A 29 -1.49 10.15 7.08
CA VAL A 29 -2.03 9.14 7.99
C VAL A 29 -1.34 9.25 9.34
N HIS A 30 -2.12 9.36 10.42
CA HIS A 30 -1.60 9.45 11.79
C HIS A 30 -0.46 10.49 11.99
N GLY A 31 -0.52 11.61 11.26
CA GLY A 31 0.51 12.66 11.33
C GLY A 31 1.78 12.40 10.53
N ALA A 32 1.84 11.33 9.74
CA ALA A 32 2.89 11.05 8.77
C ALA A 32 2.43 11.31 7.34
N VAL A 33 3.34 11.79 6.49
CA VAL A 33 3.14 11.94 5.04
C VAL A 33 3.87 10.80 4.35
N VAL A 34 3.12 9.90 3.72
CA VAL A 34 3.66 8.74 2.99
C VAL A 34 3.42 8.95 1.50
N THR A 35 4.46 8.84 0.69
CA THR A 35 4.36 8.88 -0.78
C THR A 35 4.86 7.57 -1.36
N GLY A 36 4.27 7.12 -2.47
CA GLY A 36 4.69 5.92 -3.19
C GLY A 36 3.75 5.58 -4.34
N ARG A 37 3.92 4.39 -4.92
CA ARG A 37 3.02 3.86 -5.95
C ARG A 37 2.01 2.92 -5.34
N LEU A 38 0.73 3.14 -5.58
CA LEU A 38 -0.30 2.16 -5.29
C LEU A 38 -0.09 0.93 -6.16
N ALA A 39 -0.31 -0.25 -5.59
CA ALA A 39 -0.27 -1.53 -6.26
C ALA A 39 -1.47 -2.38 -5.83
N PRO A 40 -1.90 -3.34 -6.66
CA PRO A 40 -2.89 -4.34 -6.25
C PRO A 40 -2.38 -5.13 -5.04
N GLU A 41 -3.29 -5.58 -4.18
CA GLU A 41 -2.96 -6.37 -2.99
C GLU A 41 -2.18 -7.63 -3.35
N SER A 42 -2.56 -8.31 -4.44
CA SER A 42 -1.91 -9.51 -4.95
C SER A 42 -0.42 -9.26 -5.26
N VAL A 43 -0.15 -8.19 -6.00
CA VAL A 43 1.20 -7.77 -6.40
C VAL A 43 2.00 -7.34 -5.17
N TRP A 44 1.40 -6.57 -4.27
CA TRP A 44 2.04 -6.14 -3.03
C TRP A 44 2.44 -7.35 -2.17
N ARG A 45 1.53 -8.30 -1.97
CA ARG A 45 1.78 -9.54 -1.22
C ARG A 45 2.90 -10.36 -1.83
N GLN A 46 2.89 -10.54 -3.15
CA GLN A 46 3.93 -11.28 -3.86
C GLN A 46 5.31 -10.68 -3.57
N ARG A 47 5.44 -9.36 -3.68
CA ARG A 47 6.72 -8.68 -3.44
C ARG A 47 7.15 -8.73 -1.96
N VAL A 48 6.21 -8.68 -1.02
CA VAL A 48 6.52 -8.91 0.40
C VAL A 48 7.02 -10.35 0.61
N ALA A 49 6.38 -11.34 -0.02
CA ALA A 49 6.81 -12.74 0.05
C ALA A 49 8.23 -12.93 -0.50
N GLU A 50 8.56 -12.32 -1.64
CA GLU A 50 9.91 -12.35 -2.23
C GLU A 50 10.97 -11.84 -1.26
N VAL A 51 10.72 -10.71 -0.59
CA VAL A 51 11.65 -10.15 0.42
C VAL A 51 11.79 -11.08 1.64
N LEU A 52 10.70 -11.73 2.06
CA LEU A 52 10.73 -12.65 3.20
C LEU A 52 11.47 -13.95 2.86
N GLN A 53 11.32 -14.48 1.65
CA GLN A 53 11.97 -15.71 1.18
C GLN A 53 13.50 -15.62 1.23
N ASP A 54 14.04 -14.43 0.95
CA ASP A 54 15.49 -14.18 0.97
C ASP A 54 16.08 -14.08 2.39
N SER A 55 15.26 -14.23 3.43
CA SER A 55 15.68 -14.16 4.83
C SER A 55 15.78 -15.53 5.48
N ASP A 56 16.95 -15.86 6.04
CA ASP A 56 17.17 -17.09 6.81
C ASP A 56 16.23 -17.27 8.01
N GLN A 57 15.77 -16.17 8.61
CA GLN A 57 14.89 -16.19 9.78
C GLN A 57 13.41 -16.01 9.42
N LEU A 58 13.11 -15.27 8.34
CA LEU A 58 11.76 -14.87 8.00
C LEU A 58 11.16 -15.65 6.81
N GLY A 59 11.95 -16.46 6.11
CA GLY A 59 11.51 -17.31 4.99
C GLY A 59 10.22 -18.08 5.25
N PRO A 60 10.03 -18.73 6.42
CA PRO A 60 8.80 -19.47 6.72
C PRO A 60 7.50 -18.64 6.72
N PHE A 61 7.59 -17.31 6.81
CA PHE A 61 6.41 -16.42 6.78
C PHE A 61 5.96 -16.05 5.37
N ALA A 62 6.78 -16.28 4.34
CA ALA A 62 6.47 -15.90 2.96
C ALA A 62 5.17 -16.56 2.43
N ASP A 63 4.94 -17.81 2.80
CA ASP A 63 3.76 -18.57 2.38
C ASP A 63 2.44 -17.96 2.87
N ILE A 64 2.46 -17.19 3.97
CA ILE A 64 1.27 -16.48 4.47
C ILE A 64 0.82 -15.39 3.47
N PHE A 65 1.78 -14.75 2.81
CA PHE A 65 1.49 -13.71 1.82
C PHE A 65 1.07 -14.30 0.47
N MET A 66 1.56 -15.49 0.12
CA MET A 66 1.19 -16.21 -1.10
C MET A 66 -0.14 -17.00 -0.96
N GLY A 67 -0.43 -17.55 0.21
CA GLY A 67 -1.52 -18.48 0.45
C GLY A 67 -2.93 -17.89 0.44
N THR A 68 -3.08 -16.55 0.57
CA THR A 68 -4.39 -15.89 0.52
C THR A 68 -4.76 -15.35 -0.87
N ALA A 69 -3.87 -15.47 -1.87
CA ALA A 69 -4.18 -15.10 -3.25
C ALA A 69 -5.28 -15.99 -3.90
N GLN A 70 -5.71 -17.04 -3.18
CA GLN A 70 -6.80 -17.94 -3.56
C GLN A 70 -8.08 -17.72 -2.73
N GLY A 71 -8.25 -16.53 -2.14
CA GLY A 71 -9.61 -16.04 -1.89
C GLY A 71 -10.30 -15.90 -3.25
N ASP A 72 -11.47 -16.54 -3.39
CA ASP A 72 -12.29 -16.53 -4.61
C ASP A 72 -12.26 -15.14 -5.27
N PRO A 73 -11.79 -14.99 -6.52
CA PRO A 73 -11.75 -13.69 -7.20
C PRO A 73 -13.13 -13.01 -7.22
N ALA A 74 -14.22 -13.78 -7.12
CA ALA A 74 -15.57 -13.26 -6.96
C ALA A 74 -15.81 -12.57 -5.60
N ARG A 75 -15.10 -12.96 -4.54
CA ARG A 75 -15.17 -12.34 -3.20
C ARG A 75 -14.29 -11.10 -3.10
N ALA A 76 -13.14 -11.08 -3.77
CA ALA A 76 -12.30 -9.89 -3.89
C ALA A 76 -12.99 -8.76 -4.67
N ALA A 77 -13.87 -9.09 -5.61
CA ALA A 77 -14.67 -8.11 -6.35
C ALA A 77 -15.88 -7.56 -5.57
N ALA A 78 -16.29 -8.19 -4.46
CA ALA A 78 -17.55 -7.88 -3.78
C ALA A 78 -17.41 -6.89 -2.61
N GLU A 79 -16.22 -6.75 -2.02
CA GLU A 79 -15.98 -5.84 -0.89
C GLU A 79 -15.10 -4.65 -1.33
N PRO A 80 -15.48 -3.40 -0.98
CA PRO A 80 -14.65 -2.24 -1.30
C PRO A 80 -13.28 -2.35 -0.61
N PRO A 81 -12.19 -1.92 -1.27
CA PRO A 81 -10.86 -1.98 -0.68
C PRO A 81 -10.79 -1.23 0.65
N SER A 82 -10.34 -1.95 1.69
CA SER A 82 -10.19 -1.40 3.04
C SER A 82 -8.79 -0.84 3.30
N HIS A 83 -7.82 -1.19 2.47
CA HIS A 83 -6.42 -0.82 2.62
C HIS A 83 -5.83 -0.35 1.28
N LEU A 84 -4.91 0.61 1.37
CA LEU A 84 -4.00 1.00 0.30
C LEU A 84 -2.70 0.21 0.45
N HIS A 85 -2.22 -0.34 -0.66
CA HIS A 85 -0.97 -1.07 -0.72
C HIS A 85 0.05 -0.26 -1.52
N PHE A 86 1.07 0.25 -0.84
CA PHE A 86 2.12 1.06 -1.44
C PHE A 86 3.38 0.25 -1.69
N HIS A 87 3.95 0.45 -2.86
CA HIS A 87 5.25 -0.05 -3.28
C HIS A 87 6.24 1.10 -3.46
N VAL A 88 7.50 0.87 -3.05
CA VAL A 88 8.58 1.86 -3.01
C VAL A 88 8.16 3.11 -2.24
N ALA A 89 7.42 2.93 -1.14
CA ALA A 89 6.95 4.04 -0.36
C ALA A 89 8.05 4.61 0.52
N ARG A 90 7.98 5.93 0.75
CA ARG A 90 8.87 6.69 1.63
C ARG A 90 8.05 7.67 2.48
N ILE A 91 8.56 7.95 3.67
CA ILE A 91 7.97 8.95 4.58
C ILE A 91 8.64 10.29 4.27
N LEU A 92 7.84 11.30 3.95
CA LEU A 92 8.34 12.66 3.68
C LEU A 92 8.36 13.54 4.93
N GLN A 93 7.45 13.29 5.87
CA GLN A 93 7.34 14.03 7.13
C GLN A 93 6.68 13.15 8.18
N GLY A 94 7.12 13.25 9.43
CA GLY A 94 6.59 12.49 10.57
C GLY A 94 7.68 11.70 11.31
N THR A 95 7.46 11.40 12.59
CA THR A 95 8.44 10.75 13.48
C THR A 95 8.47 9.22 13.39
N LEU A 96 7.84 8.62 12.38
CA LEU A 96 7.88 7.18 12.17
C LEU A 96 9.27 6.81 11.61
N GLY A 97 10.15 6.32 12.48
CA GLY A 97 11.50 5.84 12.17
C GLY A 97 11.50 4.55 11.35
N ILE A 98 10.89 4.58 10.17
CA ILE A 98 10.86 3.48 9.19
C ILE A 98 11.85 3.84 8.07
N PRO A 99 12.55 2.86 7.45
CA PRO A 99 13.65 3.13 6.53
C PRO A 99 13.34 4.18 5.45
N GLU A 100 14.30 5.07 5.21
CA GLU A 100 14.20 6.20 4.28
C GLU A 100 14.03 5.77 2.81
N THR A 101 14.10 4.47 2.50
CA THR A 101 14.02 3.94 1.14
C THR A 101 13.12 2.71 1.02
N GLY A 102 12.16 2.79 0.10
CA GLY A 102 11.66 1.64 -0.65
C GLY A 102 10.77 0.64 0.10
N GLY A 103 10.00 1.08 1.09
CA GLY A 103 9.18 0.19 1.92
C GLY A 103 7.88 -0.29 1.26
N MET A 104 7.39 -1.44 1.73
CA MET A 104 6.06 -1.96 1.43
C MET A 104 5.10 -1.56 2.54
N TYR A 105 4.20 -0.61 2.25
CA TYR A 105 3.26 -0.10 3.25
C TYR A 105 1.86 -0.59 2.97
N ARG A 106 1.14 -0.92 4.04
CA ARG A 106 -0.28 -1.22 4.03
C ARG A 106 -0.98 -0.24 4.95
N ILE A 107 -1.82 0.64 4.39
CA ILE A 107 -2.45 1.76 5.10
C ILE A 107 -3.96 1.56 5.06
N ALA A 108 -4.64 1.59 6.20
CA ALA A 108 -6.10 1.52 6.22
C ALA A 108 -6.70 2.80 5.65
N VAL A 109 -7.64 2.67 4.69
CA VAL A 109 -8.24 3.83 4.00
C VAL A 109 -8.93 4.76 4.98
N LYS A 110 -9.62 4.20 5.99
CA LYS A 110 -10.31 4.95 7.05
C LYS A 110 -9.39 5.89 7.86
N ASP A 111 -8.08 5.61 7.90
CA ASP A 111 -7.12 6.37 8.71
C ASP A 111 -6.41 7.48 7.89
N VAL A 112 -6.71 7.57 6.59
CA VAL A 112 -6.20 8.63 5.71
C VAL A 112 -6.97 9.92 5.99
N SER A 113 -6.28 10.95 6.46
CA SER A 113 -6.87 12.25 6.75
C SER A 113 -6.82 13.24 5.58
N ALA A 114 -5.90 13.03 4.64
CA ALA A 114 -5.77 13.81 3.41
C ALA A 114 -4.94 13.03 2.39
N TRP A 115 -5.12 13.31 1.09
CA TRP A 115 -4.35 12.68 0.03
C TRP A 115 -4.23 13.57 -1.21
N THR A 116 -3.26 13.28 -2.06
CA THR A 116 -3.05 13.93 -3.35
C THR A 116 -2.38 12.97 -4.34
N VAL A 117 -2.73 13.09 -5.62
CA VAL A 117 -2.10 12.33 -6.71
C VAL A 117 -0.69 12.86 -6.96
N GLY A 118 0.24 11.97 -7.29
CA GLY A 118 1.63 12.29 -7.63
C GLY A 118 2.65 11.81 -6.60
N ASP A 119 3.90 11.73 -7.06
CA ASP A 119 5.07 11.47 -6.22
C ASP A 119 5.68 12.81 -5.79
N PHE A 120 5.86 13.00 -4.49
CA PHE A 120 6.49 14.22 -3.94
C PHE A 120 7.93 13.94 -3.60
N SER A 121 8.87 14.47 -4.38
CA SER A 121 10.28 14.54 -4.01
C SER A 121 10.55 15.89 -3.33
N TYR A 122 10.97 15.89 -2.07
CA TYR A 122 11.67 17.04 -1.52
C TYR A 122 13.01 17.13 -2.24
N SER A 123 13.21 18.16 -3.07
CA SER A 123 14.55 18.51 -3.51
C SER A 123 15.11 19.39 -2.41
N ASP A 124 16.01 18.86 -1.59
CA ASP A 124 16.88 19.72 -0.79
C ASP A 124 17.65 20.61 -1.79
N LYS A 125 17.33 21.89 -1.77
CA LYS A 125 18.19 22.95 -2.32
C LYS A 125 18.85 23.66 -1.16
#